data_AF-A0A7K3A547-F1
#
_entry.id   AF-A0A7K3A547-F1
#
_cell.length_a   1.000
_cell.length_b   1.000
_cell.length_c   1.000
_cell.angle_alpha   90.00
_cell.angle_beta   90.00
_cell.angle_gamma   90.00
#
_symmetry.space_group_name_H-M   'P 1'
#
loop_
_entity.id
_entity.type
_entity.pdbx_description
1 polymer ?
#
loop_
_entity_poly.entity_id
_entity_poly.type
_entity_poly.pdbx_seq_one_letter_code
_entity_poly.pdbx_strand_id
1 'polypeptide(L)'
;MRPARTRGRAAHIPGRATAAEQAQARHMDDRRTFPPLPPRAEPGGGAALTWWGNAWVEALEDTALDPARLARGRTYADRGHVDAITVTPGRVVAYVHGSRPRPYRAELRLRTLPDEAWDRFLDTAAARPDHMASLLDKDVPHALAAVVDLLPTVDDLTPECTCPDRAHPCKHAAALCYQTARLVDEDPFVLFLLRGRGEQQLLTELTRRNATHTAAEQAGASAPELDTVPARDLYTQRAAQLPALPPEFPAPAHPERPPSYPQHPHAPDPLALDLLATEAGARAHALLTTGTDPIAGLTPWQDAVRVAAGHPGSGLTAATRTLYASLARGTGRTPADLARAVAAWRQGGLEGLSVLEEEWDPPAGPFDRARPALLALGHPEFRPRRNHLSAPSVQLRLGRDGFWYGYESDPGRDDWWPRGEPSPDPVAALDSILGR
;
A
#
# COMPACT_ATOMS: atom_id res chain seq x y z
N MET A 1 16.51 65.31 -15.76
CA MET A 1 16.69 63.92 -16.24
C MET A 1 15.60 63.08 -15.61
N ARG A 2 14.65 62.56 -16.40
CA ARG A 2 13.40 61.91 -15.94
C ARG A 2 13.69 60.54 -15.27
N PRO A 3 12.98 60.15 -14.20
CA PRO A 3 13.07 58.80 -13.65
C PRO A 3 12.21 57.81 -14.46
N ALA A 4 12.72 56.58 -14.57
CA ALA A 4 12.14 55.49 -15.34
C ALA A 4 10.85 54.97 -14.71
N ARG A 5 9.82 54.76 -15.54
CA ARG A 5 8.56 54.09 -15.19
C ARG A 5 8.78 52.58 -15.11
N THR A 6 8.65 52.01 -13.92
CA THR A 6 8.49 50.56 -13.72
C THR A 6 7.05 50.17 -14.09
N ARG A 7 6.91 49.27 -15.07
CA ARG A 7 5.64 48.64 -15.45
C ARG A 7 5.27 47.62 -14.37
N GLY A 8 4.14 47.85 -13.68
CA GLY A 8 3.52 46.85 -12.82
C GLY A 8 3.10 45.62 -13.61
N ARG A 9 3.52 44.44 -13.16
CA ARG A 9 3.12 43.14 -13.68
C ARG A 9 1.75 42.83 -13.08
N ALA A 10 0.70 42.86 -13.90
CA ALA A 10 -0.64 42.48 -13.47
C ALA A 10 -0.65 41.01 -13.02
N ALA A 11 -1.19 40.75 -11.84
CA ALA A 11 -1.40 39.41 -11.31
C ALA A 11 -2.38 38.63 -12.22
N HIS A 12 -2.00 37.41 -12.57
CA HIS A 12 -2.80 36.49 -13.37
C HIS A 12 -3.96 35.97 -12.51
N ILE A 13 -5.19 36.35 -12.84
CA ILE A 13 -6.39 35.73 -12.29
C ILE A 13 -6.65 34.44 -13.10
N PRO A 14 -6.74 33.25 -12.48
CA PRO A 14 -7.02 32.01 -13.21
C PRO A 14 -8.40 32.10 -13.88
N GLY A 15 -8.44 31.85 -15.19
CA GLY A 15 -9.64 31.94 -16.01
C GLY A 15 -10.62 30.79 -15.77
N ARG A 16 -11.92 31.12 -15.75
CA ARG A 16 -13.03 30.16 -15.90
C ARG A 16 -12.79 29.27 -17.12
N ALA A 17 -12.94 27.96 -16.97
CA ALA A 17 -12.94 26.99 -18.06
C ALA A 17 -13.94 27.39 -19.15
N THR A 18 -13.59 27.18 -20.41
CA THR A 18 -14.43 27.48 -21.58
C THR A 18 -15.67 26.56 -21.61
N ALA A 19 -16.73 26.98 -22.30
CA ALA A 19 -17.95 26.17 -22.43
C ALA A 19 -17.70 24.79 -23.08
N ALA A 20 -16.70 24.69 -23.97
CA ALA A 20 -16.29 23.44 -24.60
C ALA A 20 -15.56 22.51 -23.60
N GLU A 21 -14.69 23.05 -22.75
CA GLU A 21 -14.02 22.29 -21.68
C GLU A 21 -15.02 21.83 -20.61
N GLN A 22 -16.01 22.67 -20.27
CA GLN A 22 -17.10 22.29 -19.37
C GLN A 22 -18.00 21.21 -19.97
N ALA A 23 -18.30 21.28 -21.27
CA ALA A 23 -19.07 20.24 -21.96
C ALA A 23 -18.29 18.91 -22.08
N GLN A 24 -16.99 18.97 -22.34
CA GLN A 24 -16.11 17.79 -22.38
C GLN A 24 -15.96 17.16 -20.99
N ALA A 25 -15.80 17.96 -19.93
CA ALA A 25 -15.74 17.51 -18.55
C ALA A 25 -17.07 16.84 -18.14
N ARG A 26 -18.22 17.46 -18.45
CA ARG A 26 -19.54 16.84 -18.23
C ARG A 26 -19.70 15.52 -18.99
N HIS A 27 -19.30 15.48 -20.27
CA HIS A 27 -19.35 14.25 -21.06
C HIS A 27 -18.43 13.13 -20.53
N MET A 28 -17.33 13.48 -19.85
CA MET A 28 -16.45 12.51 -19.18
C MET A 28 -16.99 12.08 -17.82
N ASP A 29 -17.71 12.96 -17.11
CA ASP A 29 -18.32 12.68 -15.82
C ASP A 29 -19.61 11.84 -15.94
N ASP A 30 -20.36 12.02 -17.04
CA ASP A 30 -21.62 11.32 -17.32
C ASP A 30 -21.42 9.92 -17.94
N ARG A 31 -20.18 9.45 -18.06
CA ARG A 31 -19.90 8.11 -18.62
C ARG A 31 -18.64 7.47 -18.04
N ARG A 32 -18.80 6.30 -17.42
CA ARG A 32 -17.69 5.48 -16.94
C ARG A 32 -17.67 4.13 -17.64
N THR A 33 -16.52 3.71 -18.15
CA THR A 33 -16.32 2.37 -18.73
C THR A 33 -15.31 1.59 -17.90
N PHE A 34 -15.71 0.42 -17.44
CA PHE A 34 -14.90 -0.49 -16.64
C PHE A 34 -14.42 -1.64 -17.52
N PRO A 35 -13.15 -2.07 -17.40
CA PRO A 35 -12.68 -3.26 -18.10
C PRO A 35 -13.44 -4.51 -17.61
N PRO A 36 -13.41 -5.62 -18.37
CA PRO A 36 -13.99 -6.88 -17.92
C PRO A 36 -13.46 -7.25 -16.53
N LEU A 37 -14.36 -7.54 -15.59
CA LEU A 37 -13.96 -7.91 -14.24
C LEU A 37 -13.34 -9.31 -14.23
N PRO A 38 -12.27 -9.54 -13.45
CA PRO A 38 -11.64 -10.84 -13.36
C PRO A 38 -12.60 -11.89 -12.78
N PRO A 39 -12.46 -13.17 -13.18
CA PRO A 39 -13.19 -14.28 -12.59
C PRO A 39 -12.98 -14.35 -11.09
N ARG A 40 -14.00 -14.77 -10.35
CA ARG A 40 -13.93 -14.92 -8.89
C ARG A 40 -13.13 -16.18 -8.55
N ALA A 41 -12.12 -16.05 -7.68
CA ALA A 41 -11.26 -17.17 -7.26
C ALA A 41 -12.04 -18.26 -6.49
N GLU A 42 -13.04 -17.87 -5.70
CA GLU A 42 -13.89 -18.77 -4.90
C GLU A 42 -15.37 -18.60 -5.29
N PRO A 43 -15.97 -19.56 -6.02
CA PRO A 43 -17.40 -19.55 -6.35
C PRO A 43 -18.22 -19.90 -5.09
N GLY A 44 -18.89 -18.92 -4.49
CA GLY A 44 -19.81 -19.18 -3.36
C GLY A 44 -19.96 -18.08 -2.30
N GLY A 45 -19.08 -17.07 -2.27
CA GLY A 45 -19.27 -15.92 -1.37
C GLY A 45 -20.44 -15.02 -1.80
N GLY A 46 -20.98 -14.21 -0.87
CA GLY A 46 -22.10 -13.29 -1.11
C GLY A 46 -22.00 -12.50 -2.43
N ALA A 47 -23.16 -12.21 -3.03
CA ALA A 47 -23.25 -11.53 -4.32
C ALA A 47 -22.70 -10.09 -4.24
N ALA A 48 -22.82 -9.47 -3.06
CA ALA A 48 -22.22 -8.19 -2.72
C ALA A 48 -21.60 -8.23 -1.30
N LEU A 49 -20.74 -7.26 -1.00
CA LEU A 49 -20.03 -7.10 0.28
C LEU A 49 -20.64 -5.99 1.14
N THR A 50 -21.15 -4.94 0.51
CA THR A 50 -21.67 -3.76 1.17
C THR A 50 -23.20 -3.85 1.30
N TRP A 51 -23.79 -3.08 2.23
CA TRP A 51 -25.24 -3.10 2.39
C TRP A 51 -25.96 -2.54 1.15
N TRP A 52 -25.38 -1.54 0.47
CA TRP A 52 -25.94 -0.96 -0.76
C TRP A 52 -25.78 -1.89 -1.97
N GLY A 53 -24.67 -2.63 -2.06
CA GLY A 53 -24.52 -3.68 -3.07
C GLY A 53 -25.49 -4.84 -2.84
N ASN A 54 -25.76 -5.21 -1.58
CA ASN A 54 -26.78 -6.21 -1.26
C ASN A 54 -28.18 -5.71 -1.66
N ALA A 55 -28.54 -4.46 -1.35
CA ALA A 55 -29.80 -3.86 -1.77
C ALA A 55 -29.95 -3.84 -3.31
N TRP A 56 -28.87 -3.60 -4.05
CA TRP A 56 -28.86 -3.69 -5.51
C TRP A 56 -29.15 -5.13 -6.00
N VAL A 57 -28.54 -6.13 -5.38
CA VAL A 57 -28.77 -7.54 -5.72
C VAL A 57 -30.20 -7.94 -5.37
N GLU A 58 -30.70 -7.59 -4.18
CA GLU A 58 -32.06 -7.88 -3.74
C GLU A 58 -33.10 -7.33 -4.72
N ALA A 59 -32.93 -6.09 -5.20
CA ALA A 59 -33.83 -5.50 -6.19
C ALA A 59 -33.95 -6.33 -7.49
N LEU A 60 -32.86 -6.98 -7.93
CA LEU A 60 -32.90 -7.91 -9.06
C LEU A 60 -33.56 -9.23 -8.68
N GLU A 61 -33.14 -9.81 -7.56
CA GLU A 61 -33.56 -11.16 -7.16
C GLU A 61 -35.06 -11.21 -6.84
N ASP A 62 -35.61 -10.16 -6.22
CA ASP A 62 -37.04 -10.01 -5.93
C ASP A 62 -37.90 -9.84 -7.20
N THR A 63 -37.30 -9.32 -8.29
CA THR A 63 -37.98 -9.19 -9.59
C THR A 63 -37.98 -10.52 -10.37
N ALA A 64 -37.14 -11.49 -9.98
CA ALA A 64 -36.92 -12.72 -10.74
C ALA A 64 -37.84 -13.86 -10.31
N LEU A 65 -38.56 -14.45 -11.28
CA LEU A 65 -39.48 -15.56 -11.04
C LEU A 65 -38.83 -16.96 -11.05
N ASP A 66 -37.57 -17.07 -11.50
CA ASP A 66 -36.87 -18.35 -11.69
C ASP A 66 -35.48 -18.32 -11.01
N PRO A 67 -35.36 -18.87 -9.79
CA PRO A 67 -34.09 -18.92 -9.06
C PRO A 67 -32.98 -19.68 -9.80
N ALA A 68 -33.33 -20.68 -10.62
CA ALA A 68 -32.33 -21.44 -11.38
C ALA A 68 -31.71 -20.58 -12.50
N ARG A 69 -32.44 -19.57 -13.01
CA ARG A 69 -31.89 -18.58 -13.96
C ARG A 69 -30.93 -17.62 -13.30
N LEU A 70 -31.25 -17.14 -12.10
CA LEU A 70 -30.36 -16.30 -11.31
C LEU A 70 -29.04 -17.02 -11.02
N ALA A 71 -29.09 -18.28 -10.57
CA ALA A 71 -27.90 -19.09 -10.32
C ALA A 71 -27.00 -19.23 -11.56
N ARG A 72 -27.59 -19.39 -12.76
CA ARG A 72 -26.83 -19.40 -14.02
C ARG A 72 -26.23 -18.03 -14.34
N GLY A 73 -26.98 -16.95 -14.13
CA GLY A 73 -26.48 -15.59 -14.32
C GLY A 73 -25.30 -15.27 -13.42
N ARG A 74 -25.39 -15.65 -12.14
CA ARG A 74 -24.30 -15.53 -11.16
C ARG A 74 -23.06 -16.30 -11.61
N THR A 75 -23.23 -17.55 -12.04
CA THR A 75 -22.14 -18.36 -12.61
C THR A 75 -21.47 -17.66 -13.80
N TYR A 76 -22.23 -16.97 -14.64
CA TYR A 76 -21.69 -16.23 -15.78
C TYR A 76 -20.89 -15.00 -15.35
N ALA A 77 -21.40 -14.26 -14.36
CA ALA A 77 -20.69 -13.13 -13.77
C ALA A 77 -19.36 -13.57 -13.15
N ASP A 78 -19.37 -14.66 -12.36
CA ASP A 78 -18.21 -15.18 -11.64
C ASP A 78 -17.13 -15.75 -12.56
N ARG A 79 -17.50 -16.26 -13.75
CA ARG A 79 -16.56 -16.79 -14.74
C ARG A 79 -16.00 -15.75 -15.71
N GLY A 80 -16.32 -14.48 -15.53
CA GLY A 80 -15.82 -13.40 -16.40
C GLY A 80 -16.42 -13.43 -17.81
N HIS A 81 -17.69 -13.83 -17.97
CA HIS A 81 -18.37 -13.84 -19.27
C HIS A 81 -18.96 -12.48 -19.68
N VAL A 82 -18.79 -11.44 -18.86
CA VAL A 82 -19.21 -10.07 -19.17
C VAL A 82 -17.97 -9.28 -19.58
N ASP A 83 -18.03 -8.67 -20.76
CA ASP A 83 -16.98 -7.79 -21.28
C ASP A 83 -17.00 -6.43 -20.54
N ALA A 84 -16.32 -5.42 -21.09
CA ALA A 84 -16.29 -4.08 -20.52
C ALA A 84 -17.70 -3.52 -20.26
N ILE A 85 -17.91 -3.00 -19.06
CA ILE A 85 -19.19 -2.44 -18.60
C ILE A 85 -19.17 -0.94 -18.77
N THR A 86 -20.15 -0.38 -19.49
CA THR A 86 -20.31 1.08 -19.60
C THR A 86 -21.53 1.53 -18.81
N VAL A 87 -21.31 2.51 -17.95
CA VAL A 87 -22.30 3.12 -17.07
C VAL A 87 -22.52 4.57 -17.50
N THR A 88 -23.79 4.94 -17.65
CA THR A 88 -24.28 6.30 -17.95
C THR A 88 -25.52 6.56 -17.10
N PRO A 89 -25.98 7.82 -16.95
CA PRO A 89 -27.24 8.13 -16.29
C PRO A 89 -28.39 7.19 -16.70
N GLY A 90 -28.93 6.50 -15.71
CA GLY A 90 -30.05 5.56 -15.81
C GLY A 90 -29.78 4.25 -16.56
N ARG A 91 -28.52 3.94 -16.89
CA ARG A 91 -28.23 2.85 -17.83
C ARG A 91 -26.85 2.21 -17.70
N VAL A 92 -26.84 0.88 -17.66
CA VAL A 92 -25.64 0.03 -17.72
C VAL A 92 -25.68 -0.83 -18.97
N VAL A 93 -24.57 -0.99 -19.69
CA VAL A 93 -24.46 -1.88 -20.85
C VAL A 93 -23.19 -2.69 -20.81
N ALA A 94 -23.30 -3.95 -21.21
CA ALA A 94 -22.14 -4.76 -21.56
C ALA A 94 -22.48 -5.77 -22.66
N TYR A 95 -21.43 -6.34 -23.26
CA TYR A 95 -21.53 -7.55 -24.06
C TYR A 95 -21.30 -8.76 -23.15
N VAL A 96 -22.13 -9.79 -23.30
CA VAL A 96 -22.08 -11.00 -22.49
C VAL A 96 -21.93 -12.21 -23.40
N HIS A 97 -20.87 -12.97 -23.19
CA HIS A 97 -20.60 -14.20 -23.91
C HIS A 97 -21.63 -15.26 -23.53
N GLY A 98 -22.05 -16.06 -24.51
CA GLY A 98 -23.06 -17.09 -24.34
C GLY A 98 -22.77 -18.29 -25.22
N SER A 99 -23.81 -19.01 -25.62
CA SER A 99 -23.67 -20.19 -26.49
C SER A 99 -23.37 -19.86 -27.95
N ARG A 100 -23.55 -18.61 -28.39
CA ARG A 100 -23.27 -18.18 -29.75
C ARG A 100 -21.89 -17.52 -29.84
N PRO A 101 -21.20 -17.60 -31.00
CA PRO A 101 -19.91 -16.92 -31.19
C PRO A 101 -19.98 -15.39 -31.04
N ARG A 102 -21.13 -14.78 -31.38
CA ARG A 102 -21.35 -13.35 -31.19
C ARG A 102 -21.95 -13.10 -29.79
N PRO A 103 -21.32 -12.25 -28.95
CA PRO A 103 -21.83 -11.89 -27.64
C PRO A 103 -23.21 -11.22 -27.71
N TYR A 104 -24.01 -11.40 -26.66
CA TYR A 104 -25.31 -10.73 -26.51
C TYR A 104 -25.11 -9.36 -25.87
N ARG A 105 -25.88 -8.36 -26.30
CA ARG A 105 -25.88 -7.05 -25.67
C ARG A 105 -26.88 -7.08 -24.53
N ALA A 106 -26.39 -6.98 -23.30
CA ALA A 106 -27.20 -6.87 -22.09
C ALA A 106 -27.23 -5.41 -21.63
N GLU A 107 -28.37 -5.00 -21.09
CA GLU A 107 -28.62 -3.66 -20.61
C GLU A 107 -29.42 -3.72 -19.32
N LEU A 108 -29.09 -2.84 -18.36
CA LEU A 108 -29.91 -2.58 -17.19
C LEU A 108 -30.31 -1.12 -17.24
N ARG A 109 -31.61 -0.85 -17.03
CA ARG A 109 -32.11 0.51 -16.85
C ARG A 109 -32.54 0.71 -15.40
N LEU A 110 -32.25 1.90 -14.90
CA LEU A 110 -32.66 2.38 -13.59
C LEU A 110 -33.14 3.82 -13.75
N ARG A 111 -34.23 4.20 -13.07
CA ARG A 111 -34.71 5.59 -13.13
C ARG A 111 -33.71 6.54 -12.46
N THR A 112 -33.39 7.64 -13.13
CA THR A 112 -32.59 8.72 -12.54
C THR A 112 -33.41 9.47 -11.49
N LEU A 113 -32.73 10.01 -10.49
CA LEU A 113 -33.37 10.90 -9.53
C LEU A 113 -33.60 12.28 -10.17
N PRO A 114 -34.74 12.94 -9.88
CA PRO A 114 -34.97 14.31 -10.31
C PRO A 114 -34.02 15.26 -9.59
N ASP A 115 -33.81 16.46 -10.17
CA ASP A 115 -32.88 17.45 -9.63
C ASP A 115 -33.23 17.84 -8.18
N GLU A 116 -34.52 17.92 -7.85
CA GLU A 116 -34.98 18.25 -6.49
C GLU A 116 -34.64 17.17 -5.47
N ALA A 117 -34.57 15.90 -5.89
CA ALA A 117 -34.13 14.81 -5.01
C ALA A 117 -32.62 14.90 -4.79
N TRP A 118 -31.84 15.15 -5.85
CA TRP A 118 -30.42 15.42 -5.72
C TRP A 118 -30.12 16.61 -4.81
N ASP A 119 -30.90 17.68 -4.91
CA ASP A 119 -30.76 18.83 -4.01
C ASP A 119 -30.98 18.44 -2.55
N ARG A 120 -32.04 17.69 -2.22
CA ARG A 120 -32.25 17.21 -0.84
C ARG A 120 -31.12 16.31 -0.34
N PHE A 121 -30.63 15.41 -1.19
CA PHE A 121 -29.51 14.53 -0.86
C PHE A 121 -28.25 15.34 -0.54
N LEU A 122 -27.90 16.30 -1.40
CA LEU A 122 -26.70 17.12 -1.26
C LEU A 122 -26.78 18.09 -0.07
N ASP A 123 -27.96 18.67 0.21
CA ASP A 123 -28.18 19.49 1.41
C ASP A 123 -28.02 18.66 2.69
N THR A 124 -28.60 17.46 2.72
CA THR A 124 -28.52 16.58 3.89
C THR A 124 -27.11 16.05 4.12
N ALA A 125 -26.36 15.79 3.04
CA ALA A 125 -24.95 15.44 3.13
C ALA A 125 -24.12 16.63 3.64
N ALA A 126 -24.29 17.82 3.07
CA ALA A 126 -23.50 19.00 3.42
C ALA A 126 -23.80 19.57 4.83
N ALA A 127 -24.99 19.33 5.37
CA ALA A 127 -25.36 19.76 6.72
C ALA A 127 -24.64 18.98 7.84
N ARG A 128 -23.97 17.86 7.51
CA ARG A 128 -23.36 16.94 8.50
C ARG A 128 -21.95 16.54 8.07
N PRO A 129 -20.90 16.99 8.78
CA PRO A 129 -19.51 16.66 8.43
C PRO A 129 -19.21 15.15 8.36
N ASP A 130 -19.88 14.34 9.18
CA ASP A 130 -19.76 12.88 9.17
C ASP A 130 -20.31 12.25 7.88
N HIS A 131 -21.45 12.73 7.38
CA HIS A 131 -22.00 12.25 6.09
C HIS A 131 -21.09 12.61 4.92
N MET A 132 -20.50 13.81 4.93
CA MET A 132 -19.54 14.22 3.91
C MET A 132 -18.28 13.34 3.93
N ALA A 133 -17.73 13.08 5.12
CA ALA A 133 -16.56 12.22 5.28
C ALA A 133 -16.84 10.80 4.75
N SER A 134 -17.98 10.20 5.10
CA SER A 134 -18.38 8.90 4.57
C SER A 134 -18.44 8.86 3.05
N LEU A 135 -19.05 9.86 2.39
CA LEU A 135 -19.09 9.90 0.92
C LEU A 135 -17.71 10.02 0.28
N LEU A 136 -16.79 10.78 0.89
CA LEU A 136 -15.41 10.91 0.43
C LEU A 136 -14.63 9.59 0.58
N ASP A 137 -14.93 8.83 1.63
CA ASP A 137 -14.39 7.50 1.89
C ASP A 137 -15.09 6.38 1.06
N LYS A 138 -15.94 6.76 0.10
CA LYS A 138 -16.72 5.84 -0.75
C LYS A 138 -17.65 4.92 0.06
N ASP A 139 -18.20 5.44 1.14
CA ASP A 139 -19.23 4.80 1.95
C ASP A 139 -20.59 5.49 1.75
N VAL A 140 -21.67 4.74 1.93
CA VAL A 140 -23.05 5.24 1.79
C VAL A 140 -23.77 5.11 3.13
N PRO A 141 -23.91 6.21 3.91
CA PRO A 141 -24.66 6.18 5.16
C PRO A 141 -26.14 5.85 4.92
N HIS A 142 -26.71 4.92 5.70
CA HIS A 142 -28.13 4.56 5.63
C HIS A 142 -29.05 5.78 5.78
N ALA A 143 -28.72 6.67 6.72
CA ALA A 143 -29.50 7.88 6.96
C ALA A 143 -29.55 8.80 5.73
N LEU A 144 -28.45 8.87 4.97
CA LEU A 144 -28.35 9.70 3.78
C LEU A 144 -29.03 9.03 2.58
N ALA A 145 -28.83 7.73 2.42
CA ALA A 145 -29.48 6.94 1.38
C ALA A 145 -31.00 6.87 1.52
N ALA A 146 -31.56 7.08 2.71
CA ALA A 146 -33.01 7.11 2.95
C ALA A 146 -33.67 8.47 2.66
N VAL A 147 -32.89 9.53 2.42
CA VAL A 147 -33.40 10.88 2.10
C VAL A 147 -34.07 10.90 0.71
N VAL A 148 -33.59 10.03 -0.17
CA VAL A 148 -34.05 9.84 -1.54
C VAL A 148 -34.15 8.35 -1.80
N ASP A 149 -34.91 7.91 -2.79
CA ASP A 149 -34.93 6.49 -3.18
C ASP A 149 -33.63 6.14 -3.95
N LEU A 150 -32.49 6.21 -3.27
CA LEU A 150 -31.16 6.07 -3.88
C LEU A 150 -30.95 4.64 -4.38
N LEU A 151 -31.30 3.64 -3.57
CA LEU A 151 -31.17 2.24 -3.89
C LEU A 151 -32.38 1.79 -4.71
N PRO A 152 -32.19 0.91 -5.70
CA PRO A 152 -33.32 0.34 -6.44
C PRO A 152 -34.18 -0.51 -5.51
N THR A 153 -35.49 -0.52 -5.73
CA THR A 153 -36.41 -1.50 -5.14
C THR A 153 -36.84 -2.54 -6.17
N VAL A 154 -37.74 -3.44 -5.78
CA VAL A 154 -38.43 -4.34 -6.73
C VAL A 154 -39.01 -3.52 -7.90
N ASP A 155 -38.89 -4.06 -9.11
CA ASP A 155 -39.34 -3.44 -10.38
C ASP A 155 -38.62 -2.15 -10.84
N ASP A 156 -37.69 -1.58 -10.06
CA ASP A 156 -36.92 -0.40 -10.49
C ASP A 156 -35.85 -0.74 -11.53
N LEU A 157 -35.29 -1.95 -11.44
CA LEU A 157 -34.27 -2.44 -12.36
C LEU A 157 -34.96 -3.13 -13.55
N THR A 158 -34.82 -2.53 -14.74
CA THR A 158 -35.36 -3.12 -15.98
C THR A 158 -34.24 -3.79 -16.79
N PRO A 159 -34.13 -5.13 -16.75
CA PRO A 159 -33.15 -5.89 -17.53
C PRO A 159 -33.60 -6.11 -18.99
N GLU A 160 -32.73 -5.77 -19.94
CA GLU A 160 -32.92 -6.03 -21.37
C GLU A 160 -31.74 -6.83 -21.93
N CYS A 161 -32.01 -7.73 -22.89
CA CYS A 161 -30.95 -8.48 -23.55
C CYS A 161 -31.35 -8.86 -24.98
N THR A 162 -30.37 -8.87 -25.90
CA THR A 162 -30.59 -9.33 -27.29
C THR A 162 -30.64 -10.86 -27.45
N CYS A 163 -30.59 -11.62 -26.36
CA CYS A 163 -30.68 -13.08 -26.43
C CYS A 163 -32.11 -13.56 -26.71
N PRO A 164 -32.30 -14.73 -27.35
CA PRO A 164 -33.63 -15.25 -27.67
C PRO A 164 -34.41 -15.79 -26.44
N ASP A 165 -33.83 -15.70 -25.24
CA ASP A 165 -34.45 -16.15 -23.99
C ASP A 165 -35.49 -15.12 -23.52
N ARG A 166 -36.75 -15.55 -23.39
CA ARG A 166 -37.89 -14.70 -23.00
C ARG A 166 -38.04 -14.55 -21.48
N ALA A 167 -37.16 -15.17 -20.69
CA ALA A 167 -37.18 -14.99 -19.24
C ALA A 167 -36.75 -13.59 -18.81
N HIS A 168 -37.28 -13.13 -17.68
CA HIS A 168 -37.05 -11.80 -17.14
C HIS A 168 -36.60 -11.88 -15.67
N PRO A 169 -35.33 -11.57 -15.35
CA PRO A 169 -34.19 -11.39 -16.26
C PRO A 169 -33.78 -12.71 -16.94
N CYS A 170 -33.18 -12.61 -18.13
CA CYS A 170 -32.42 -13.73 -18.70
C CYS A 170 -31.07 -13.87 -17.97
N LYS A 171 -30.39 -15.01 -18.14
CA LYS A 171 -29.08 -15.24 -17.48
C LYS A 171 -28.02 -14.19 -17.82
N HIS A 172 -28.05 -13.58 -19.00
CA HIS A 172 -27.05 -12.58 -19.41
C HIS A 172 -27.30 -11.22 -18.74
N ALA A 173 -28.56 -10.79 -18.64
CA ALA A 173 -28.92 -9.57 -17.91
C ALA A 173 -28.69 -9.74 -16.41
N ALA A 174 -29.00 -10.92 -15.86
CA ALA A 174 -28.64 -11.26 -14.48
C ALA A 174 -27.13 -11.22 -14.25
N ALA A 175 -26.32 -11.76 -15.18
CA ALA A 175 -24.86 -11.69 -15.10
C ALA A 175 -24.34 -10.25 -15.09
N LEU A 176 -24.88 -9.37 -15.94
CA LEU A 176 -24.56 -7.95 -15.92
C LEU A 176 -24.93 -7.29 -14.58
N CYS A 177 -26.07 -7.66 -14.01
CA CYS A 177 -26.52 -7.11 -12.73
C CYS A 177 -25.62 -7.51 -11.56
N TYR A 178 -25.21 -8.78 -11.48
CA TYR A 178 -24.24 -9.24 -10.49
C TYR A 178 -22.87 -8.58 -10.65
N GLN A 179 -22.38 -8.38 -11.88
CA GLN A 179 -21.12 -7.64 -12.07
C GLN A 179 -21.26 -6.15 -11.73
N THR A 180 -22.41 -5.55 -12.00
CA THR A 180 -22.68 -4.15 -11.61
C THR A 180 -22.72 -4.02 -10.09
N ALA A 181 -23.27 -5.01 -9.37
CA ALA A 181 -23.25 -5.04 -7.91
C ALA A 181 -21.81 -4.95 -7.36
N ARG A 182 -20.87 -5.67 -7.98
CA ARG A 182 -19.44 -5.61 -7.62
C ARG A 182 -18.82 -4.24 -7.87
N LEU A 183 -19.20 -3.58 -8.98
CA LEU A 183 -18.74 -2.21 -9.26
C LEU A 183 -19.30 -1.21 -8.24
N VAL A 184 -20.56 -1.39 -7.85
CA VAL A 184 -21.26 -0.55 -6.88
C VAL A 184 -20.72 -0.77 -5.46
N ASP A 185 -20.34 -2.01 -5.10
CA ASP A 185 -19.65 -2.33 -3.84
C ASP A 185 -18.29 -1.64 -3.72
N GLU A 186 -17.50 -1.67 -4.80
CA GLU A 186 -16.17 -1.07 -4.82
C GLU A 186 -16.22 0.46 -4.89
N ASP A 187 -17.23 1.00 -5.58
CA ASP A 187 -17.36 2.43 -5.80
C ASP A 187 -18.84 2.88 -5.90
N PRO A 188 -19.43 3.47 -4.84
CA PRO A 188 -20.82 3.92 -4.86
C PRO A 188 -21.07 5.08 -5.82
N PHE A 189 -20.02 5.75 -6.35
CA PHE A 189 -20.21 6.74 -7.41
C PHE A 189 -20.73 6.13 -8.71
N VAL A 190 -20.59 4.81 -8.90
CA VAL A 190 -21.27 4.09 -9.97
C VAL A 190 -22.79 4.17 -9.81
N LEU A 191 -23.29 4.02 -8.58
CA LEU A 191 -24.71 4.15 -8.27
C LEU A 191 -25.18 5.60 -8.42
N PHE A 192 -24.40 6.59 -7.96
CA PHE A 192 -24.73 8.01 -8.14
C PHE A 192 -24.82 8.39 -9.62
N LEU A 193 -23.87 7.91 -10.43
CA LEU A 193 -23.88 8.10 -11.88
C LEU A 193 -25.13 7.48 -12.49
N LEU A 194 -25.50 6.26 -12.10
CA LEU A 194 -26.73 5.62 -12.54
C LEU A 194 -27.99 6.39 -12.13
N ARG A 195 -27.99 7.00 -10.95
CA ARG A 195 -29.06 7.88 -10.49
C ARG A 195 -28.98 9.29 -11.09
N GLY A 196 -27.99 9.57 -11.93
CA GLY A 196 -27.93 10.73 -12.81
C GLY A 196 -26.97 11.83 -12.40
N ARG A 197 -26.03 11.58 -11.46
CA ARG A 197 -24.97 12.53 -11.07
C ARG A 197 -23.59 11.89 -11.17
N GLY A 198 -22.73 12.49 -11.99
CA GLY A 198 -21.32 12.15 -12.07
C GLY A 198 -20.56 12.52 -10.79
N GLU A 199 -19.39 11.93 -10.63
CA GLU A 199 -18.55 12.08 -9.45
C GLU A 199 -18.04 13.51 -9.29
N GLN A 200 -17.54 14.12 -10.36
CA GLN A 200 -17.00 15.47 -10.31
C GLN A 200 -18.09 16.50 -10.02
N GLN A 201 -19.26 16.34 -10.66
CA GLN A 201 -20.43 17.18 -10.42
C GLN A 201 -20.86 17.10 -8.95
N LEU A 202 -20.97 15.88 -8.41
CA LEU A 202 -21.43 15.64 -7.04
C LEU A 202 -20.45 16.25 -6.02
N LEU A 203 -19.15 16.00 -6.15
CA LEU A 203 -18.13 16.51 -5.24
C LEU A 203 -18.01 18.05 -5.27
N THR A 204 -18.12 18.64 -6.46
CA THR A 204 -18.11 20.11 -6.62
C THR A 204 -19.28 20.75 -5.88
N GLU A 205 -20.48 20.17 -6.02
CA GLU A 205 -21.68 20.71 -5.41
C GLU A 205 -21.71 20.53 -3.89
N LEU A 206 -21.23 19.38 -3.38
CA LEU A 206 -21.02 19.17 -1.95
C LEU A 206 -20.07 20.21 -1.36
N THR A 207 -18.92 20.44 -2.01
CA THR A 207 -17.92 21.41 -1.56
C THR A 207 -18.52 22.82 -1.49
N ARG A 208 -19.29 23.21 -2.52
CA ARG A 208 -19.96 24.51 -2.59
C ARG A 208 -20.98 24.70 -1.46
N ARG A 209 -21.79 23.68 -1.17
CA ARG A 209 -22.80 23.72 -0.10
C ARG A 209 -22.18 23.74 1.29
N ASN A 210 -21.15 22.93 1.52
CA ASN A 210 -20.41 22.94 2.79
C ASN A 210 -19.80 24.31 3.09
N ALA A 211 -19.15 24.93 2.10
CA ALA A 211 -18.61 26.29 2.24
C ALA A 211 -19.71 27.32 2.58
N THR A 212 -20.90 27.16 2.00
CA THR A 212 -22.06 28.03 2.29
C THR A 212 -22.56 27.83 3.72
N HIS A 213 -22.66 26.59 4.19
CA HIS A 213 -23.01 26.26 5.58
C HIS A 213 -22.00 26.83 6.57
N THR A 214 -20.70 26.64 6.31
CA THR A 214 -19.62 27.16 7.17
C THR A 214 -19.67 28.69 7.25
N ALA A 215 -19.90 29.37 6.13
CA ALA A 215 -20.04 30.84 6.10
C ALA A 215 -21.30 31.32 6.85
N ALA A 216 -22.42 30.60 6.75
CA ALA A 216 -23.65 30.91 7.47
C ALA A 216 -23.51 30.69 8.99
N GLU A 217 -22.84 29.63 9.42
CA GLU A 217 -22.50 29.40 10.83
C GLU A 217 -21.60 30.51 11.38
N GLN A 218 -20.61 30.96 10.61
CA GLN A 218 -19.74 32.07 10.98
C GLN A 218 -20.46 33.43 11.01
N ALA A 219 -21.46 33.64 10.16
CA ALA A 219 -22.26 34.86 10.14
C ALA A 219 -23.36 34.90 11.22
N GLY A 220 -23.91 33.73 11.59
CA GLY A 220 -24.93 33.59 12.64
C GLY A 220 -24.34 33.51 14.05
N ALA A 221 -23.09 33.07 14.19
CA ALA A 221 -22.32 33.18 15.42
C ALA A 221 -21.80 34.61 15.59
N SER A 222 -22.67 35.53 16.03
CA SER A 222 -22.16 36.63 16.85
C SER A 222 -21.61 35.98 18.11
N ALA A 223 -20.29 35.76 18.14
CA ALA A 223 -19.61 35.34 19.35
C ALA A 223 -20.07 36.31 20.46
N PRO A 224 -20.48 35.82 21.64
CA PRO A 224 -20.72 36.73 22.75
C PRO A 224 -19.50 37.65 22.88
N GLU A 225 -19.74 38.95 23.08
CA GLU A 225 -18.69 39.89 23.49
C GLU A 225 -18.17 39.42 24.85
N LEU A 226 -17.26 38.45 24.79
CA LEU A 226 -16.43 38.04 25.90
C LEU A 226 -15.25 39.00 25.89
N ASP A 227 -14.83 39.42 27.08
CA ASP A 227 -13.55 40.09 27.23
C ASP A 227 -12.47 39.13 26.73
N THR A 228 -11.98 39.37 25.51
CA THR A 228 -10.95 38.56 24.87
C THR A 228 -9.62 39.28 24.95
N VAL A 229 -8.56 38.52 25.23
CA VAL A 229 -7.18 38.98 25.09
C VAL A 229 -6.61 38.31 23.86
N PRO A 230 -5.92 39.03 22.95
CA PRO A 230 -5.28 38.40 21.81
C PRO A 230 -4.35 37.27 22.26
N ALA A 231 -4.49 36.07 21.67
CA ALA A 231 -3.74 34.88 22.08
C ALA A 231 -2.22 35.10 22.07
N ARG A 232 -1.72 35.93 21.15
CA ARG A 232 -0.31 36.32 21.08
C ARG A 232 0.14 37.08 22.34
N ASP A 233 -0.70 37.97 22.87
CA ASP A 233 -0.35 38.82 24.01
C ASP A 233 -0.33 37.96 25.29
N LEU A 234 -1.30 37.04 25.42
CA LEU A 234 -1.31 36.02 26.47
C LEU A 234 -0.09 35.09 26.37
N TYR A 235 0.25 34.65 25.15
CA TYR A 235 1.39 33.75 24.92
C TYR A 235 2.71 34.46 25.25
N THR A 236 2.91 35.72 24.85
CA THR A 236 4.11 36.49 25.20
C THR A 236 4.21 36.74 26.70
N GLN A 237 3.10 37.12 27.35
CA GLN A 237 3.07 37.33 28.80
C GLN A 237 3.36 36.04 29.57
N ARG A 238 2.81 34.91 29.11
CA ARG A 238 3.00 33.61 29.76
C ARG A 238 4.38 33.02 29.47
N ALA A 239 4.90 33.20 28.26
CA ALA A 239 6.27 32.80 27.90
C ALA A 239 7.32 33.52 28.77
N ALA A 240 7.09 34.78 29.12
CA ALA A 240 7.94 35.52 30.05
C ALA A 240 7.86 35.01 31.51
N GLN A 241 6.86 34.19 31.84
CA GLN A 241 6.63 33.61 33.16
C GLN A 241 6.88 32.10 33.21
N LEU A 242 7.20 31.47 32.07
CA LEU A 242 7.53 30.05 32.06
C LEU A 242 8.88 29.84 32.77
N PRO A 243 9.00 28.79 33.60
CA PRO A 243 10.29 28.41 34.13
C PRO A 243 11.25 28.11 32.98
N ALA A 244 12.54 28.36 33.20
CA ALA A 244 13.57 27.98 32.26
C ALA A 244 13.41 26.49 31.89
N LEU A 245 13.65 26.15 30.63
CA LEU A 245 13.65 24.75 30.21
C LEU A 245 14.61 23.97 31.11
N PRO A 246 14.26 22.74 31.51
CA PRO A 246 15.21 21.89 32.19
C PRO A 246 16.48 21.78 31.35
N PRO A 247 17.66 21.70 31.99
CA PRO A 247 18.91 21.53 31.25
C PRO A 247 18.81 20.30 30.36
N GLU A 248 19.48 20.35 29.20
CA GLU A 248 19.57 19.18 28.32
C GLU A 248 20.10 17.99 29.12
N PHE A 249 19.35 16.89 29.10
CA PHE A 249 19.79 15.67 29.76
C PHE A 249 20.99 15.10 28.99
N PRO A 250 22.08 14.73 29.68
CA PRO A 250 23.20 14.08 29.01
C PRO A 250 22.72 12.79 28.35
N ALA A 251 23.20 12.51 27.13
CA ALA A 251 22.92 11.25 26.47
C ALA A 251 23.41 10.09 27.35
N PRO A 252 22.61 9.01 27.54
CA PRO A 252 23.04 7.87 28.32
C PRO A 252 24.26 7.20 27.68
N ALA A 253 25.15 6.62 28.50
CA ALA A 253 26.40 6.01 28.02
C ALA A 253 26.17 4.76 27.15
N HIS A 254 25.02 4.10 27.33
CA HIS A 254 24.61 2.91 26.57
C HIS A 254 23.09 2.94 26.33
N PRO A 255 22.58 2.19 25.34
CA PRO A 255 21.15 1.99 25.19
C PRO A 255 20.51 1.45 26.49
N GLU A 256 19.31 1.92 26.80
CA GLU A 256 18.55 1.35 27.92
C GLU A 256 17.98 -0.02 27.57
N ARG A 257 17.82 -0.88 28.57
CA ARG A 257 17.19 -2.19 28.41
C ARG A 257 15.68 -2.06 28.61
N PRO A 258 14.87 -2.75 27.79
CA PRO A 258 13.43 -2.74 27.98
C PRO A 258 13.03 -3.41 29.31
N PRO A 259 11.85 -3.06 29.86
CA PRO A 259 11.30 -3.78 30.99
C PRO A 259 10.92 -5.21 30.61
N SER A 260 10.90 -6.13 31.57
CA SER A 260 10.42 -7.49 31.35
C SER A 260 8.92 -7.52 31.04
N TYR A 261 8.52 -8.13 29.93
CA TYR A 261 7.12 -8.23 29.52
C TYR A 261 6.48 -9.54 30.03
N PRO A 262 5.31 -9.50 30.68
CA PRO A 262 4.61 -10.70 31.12
C PRO A 262 3.99 -11.45 29.93
N GLN A 263 3.93 -12.78 30.03
CA GLN A 263 3.21 -13.61 29.05
C GLN A 263 1.69 -13.39 29.15
N HIS A 264 1.02 -13.20 28.02
CA HIS A 264 -0.43 -13.10 27.94
C HIS A 264 -0.98 -13.81 26.70
N PRO A 265 -2.07 -14.60 26.77
CA PRO A 265 -2.54 -15.45 25.66
C PRO A 265 -2.93 -14.70 24.37
N HIS A 266 -3.33 -13.43 24.51
CA HIS A 266 -3.72 -12.57 23.38
C HIS A 266 -2.66 -11.51 23.03
N ALA A 267 -1.49 -11.53 23.67
CA ALA A 267 -0.41 -10.60 23.38
C ALA A 267 0.63 -11.23 22.44
N PRO A 268 1.42 -10.41 21.71
CA PRO A 268 2.61 -10.89 21.01
C PRO A 268 3.57 -11.62 21.96
N ASP A 269 4.38 -12.51 21.41
CA ASP A 269 5.41 -13.24 22.16
C ASP A 269 6.31 -12.26 22.94
N PRO A 270 6.41 -12.37 24.28
CA PRO A 270 7.18 -11.43 25.08
C PRO A 270 8.65 -11.36 24.70
N LEU A 271 9.23 -12.46 24.22
CA LEU A 271 10.61 -12.45 23.74
C LEU A 271 10.72 -11.63 22.45
N ALA A 272 9.82 -11.81 21.49
CA ALA A 272 9.77 -10.96 20.30
C ALA A 272 9.61 -9.46 20.65
N LEU A 273 8.81 -9.13 21.67
CA LEU A 273 8.63 -7.75 22.12
C LEU A 273 9.88 -7.17 22.81
N ASP A 274 10.53 -7.95 23.68
CA ASP A 274 11.82 -7.61 24.30
C ASP A 274 12.89 -7.29 23.26
N LEU A 275 12.95 -8.09 22.19
CA LEU A 275 13.87 -7.91 21.08
C LEU A 275 13.59 -6.61 20.31
N LEU A 276 12.34 -6.39 19.89
CA LEU A 276 11.96 -5.15 19.18
C LEU A 276 12.23 -3.90 20.02
N ALA A 277 11.98 -3.97 21.33
CA ALA A 277 12.22 -2.86 22.24
C ALA A 277 13.73 -2.61 22.46
N THR A 278 14.54 -3.67 22.56
CA THR A 278 16.01 -3.57 22.64
C THR A 278 16.57 -2.91 21.37
N GLU A 279 16.10 -3.33 20.18
CA GLU A 279 16.50 -2.75 18.90
C GLU A 279 16.09 -1.28 18.77
N ALA A 280 14.87 -0.94 19.20
CA ALA A 280 14.40 0.44 19.23
C ALA A 280 15.25 1.32 20.17
N GLY A 281 15.61 0.80 21.35
CA GLY A 281 16.50 1.48 22.29
C GLY A 281 17.90 1.71 21.72
N ALA A 282 18.48 0.70 21.06
CA ALA A 282 19.78 0.80 20.40
C ALA A 282 19.77 1.84 19.26
N ARG A 283 18.72 1.84 18.43
CA ARG A 283 18.55 2.82 17.35
C ARG A 283 18.36 4.24 17.88
N ALA A 284 17.54 4.43 18.92
CA ALA A 284 17.33 5.74 19.54
C ALA A 284 18.63 6.28 20.14
N HIS A 285 19.42 5.43 20.78
CA HIS A 285 20.74 5.79 21.31
C HIS A 285 21.72 6.20 20.20
N ALA A 286 21.79 5.43 19.11
CA ALA A 286 22.61 5.76 17.95
C ALA A 286 22.21 7.11 17.32
N LEU A 287 20.91 7.34 17.14
CA LEU A 287 20.37 8.61 16.67
C LEU A 287 20.75 9.78 17.57
N LEU A 288 20.61 9.61 18.89
CA LEU A 288 20.91 10.65 19.87
C LEU A 288 22.41 11.00 19.91
N THR A 289 23.28 9.99 19.78
CA THR A 289 24.73 10.15 19.96
C THR A 289 25.48 10.50 18.66
N THR A 290 24.99 10.04 17.51
CA THR A 290 25.67 10.21 16.21
C THR A 290 24.90 11.09 15.22
N GLY A 291 23.62 11.38 15.49
CA GLY A 291 22.72 12.04 14.55
C GLY A 291 22.36 11.20 13.32
N THR A 292 22.78 9.93 13.28
CA THR A 292 22.61 9.05 12.13
C THR A 292 21.72 7.87 12.48
N ASP A 293 20.79 7.55 11.59
CA ASP A 293 19.92 6.39 11.74
C ASP A 293 20.57 5.14 11.16
N PRO A 294 20.91 4.12 11.97
CA PRO A 294 21.58 2.92 11.51
C PRO A 294 20.74 2.06 10.54
N ILE A 295 19.42 2.29 10.45
CA ILE A 295 18.55 1.56 9.51
C ILE A 295 18.18 2.38 8.27
N ALA A 296 18.49 3.68 8.25
CA ALA A 296 18.11 4.52 7.12
C ALA A 296 18.82 4.04 5.86
N GLY A 297 18.03 3.80 4.80
CA GLY A 297 18.53 3.31 3.51
C GLY A 297 18.66 1.79 3.40
N LEU A 298 18.41 1.03 4.47
CA LEU A 298 18.34 -0.43 4.36
C LEU A 298 17.06 -0.88 3.65
N THR A 299 17.19 -1.85 2.76
CA THR A 299 16.04 -2.57 2.19
C THR A 299 15.39 -3.47 3.24
N PRO A 300 14.12 -3.87 3.05
CA PRO A 300 13.46 -4.81 3.96
C PRO A 300 14.24 -6.13 4.18
N TRP A 301 14.96 -6.59 3.15
CA TRP A 301 15.82 -7.76 3.26
C TRP A 301 17.05 -7.51 4.13
N GLN A 302 17.77 -6.42 3.88
CA GLN A 302 18.95 -6.06 4.68
C GLN A 302 18.57 -5.83 6.15
N ASP A 303 17.43 -5.19 6.41
CA ASP A 303 16.93 -4.99 7.77
C ASP A 303 16.54 -6.31 8.44
N ALA A 304 15.89 -7.23 7.72
CA ALA A 304 15.58 -8.57 8.24
C ALA A 304 16.85 -9.36 8.61
N VAL A 305 17.91 -9.28 7.79
CA VAL A 305 19.21 -9.89 8.07
C VAL A 305 19.86 -9.26 9.31
N ARG A 306 19.87 -7.93 9.40
CA ARG A 306 20.38 -7.17 10.54
C ARG A 306 19.69 -7.57 11.84
N VAL A 307 18.35 -7.59 11.82
CA VAL A 307 17.54 -8.03 12.97
C VAL A 307 17.94 -9.45 13.33
N ALA A 308 17.91 -10.41 12.41
CA ALA A 308 18.26 -11.80 12.72
C ALA A 308 19.72 -11.96 13.24
N ALA A 309 20.67 -11.15 12.76
CA ALA A 309 22.07 -11.20 13.17
C ALA A 309 22.29 -10.77 14.63
N GLY A 310 21.49 -9.82 15.13
CA GLY A 310 21.50 -9.37 16.52
C GLY A 310 21.07 -10.44 17.54
N HIS A 311 20.54 -11.59 17.09
CA HIS A 311 20.01 -12.63 17.96
C HIS A 311 20.99 -13.80 18.13
N PRO A 312 21.54 -14.01 19.34
CA PRO A 312 22.36 -15.18 19.61
C PRO A 312 21.52 -16.45 19.47
N GLY A 313 22.06 -17.44 18.75
CA GLY A 313 21.47 -18.78 18.67
C GLY A 313 20.98 -19.25 17.30
N SER A 314 21.04 -18.47 16.21
CA SER A 314 20.90 -18.96 14.82
C SER A 314 19.80 -20.04 14.55
N GLY A 315 18.62 -19.93 15.17
CA GLY A 315 17.54 -20.94 15.02
C GLY A 315 17.65 -22.19 15.92
N LEU A 316 18.49 -22.18 16.94
CA LEU A 316 18.66 -23.30 17.88
C LEU A 316 17.50 -23.38 18.89
N THR A 317 16.85 -22.27 19.22
CA THR A 317 15.67 -22.24 20.10
C THR A 317 14.37 -22.21 19.30
N ALA A 318 13.27 -22.66 19.90
CA ALA A 318 11.95 -22.58 19.25
C ALA A 318 11.60 -21.14 18.84
N ALA A 319 11.88 -20.17 19.70
CA ALA A 319 11.64 -18.75 19.42
C ALA A 319 12.50 -18.22 18.27
N THR A 320 13.81 -18.53 18.24
CA THR A 320 14.68 -18.10 17.14
C THR A 320 14.30 -18.76 15.81
N ARG A 321 13.80 -20.01 15.81
CA ARG A 321 13.24 -20.63 14.58
C ARG A 321 12.00 -19.90 14.08
N THR A 322 11.09 -19.56 14.97
CA THR A 322 9.88 -18.80 14.61
C THR A 322 10.24 -17.44 14.03
N LEU A 323 11.21 -16.74 14.63
CA LEU A 323 11.73 -15.47 14.12
C LEU A 323 12.32 -15.62 12.71
N TYR A 324 13.25 -16.55 12.51
CA TYR A 324 13.88 -16.80 11.21
C TYR A 324 12.84 -17.17 10.14
N ALA A 325 11.89 -18.04 10.47
CA ALA A 325 10.83 -18.43 9.55
C ALA A 325 9.90 -17.25 9.19
N SER A 326 9.59 -16.38 10.15
CA SER A 326 8.76 -15.19 9.93
C SER A 326 9.46 -14.16 9.06
N LEU A 327 10.72 -13.82 9.37
CA LEU A 327 11.53 -12.87 8.61
C LEU A 327 11.74 -13.35 7.17
N ALA A 328 12.17 -14.60 7.00
CA ALA A 328 12.39 -15.18 5.68
C ALA A 328 11.11 -15.16 4.83
N ARG A 329 9.95 -15.51 5.41
CA ARG A 329 8.65 -15.44 4.73
C ARG A 329 8.30 -14.00 4.34
N GLY A 330 8.49 -13.04 5.25
CA GLY A 330 8.21 -11.62 5.01
C GLY A 330 9.05 -11.01 3.88
N THR A 331 10.24 -11.55 3.64
CA THR A 331 11.15 -11.08 2.58
C THR A 331 11.16 -11.99 1.33
N GLY A 332 10.29 -13.01 1.27
CA GLY A 332 10.23 -13.94 0.14
C GLY A 332 11.48 -14.83 -0.02
N ARG A 333 12.19 -15.13 1.07
CA ARG A 333 13.42 -15.95 1.11
C ARG A 333 13.22 -17.22 1.95
N THR A 334 14.18 -18.14 1.90
CA THR A 334 14.18 -19.32 2.77
C THR A 334 14.91 -19.04 4.10
N PRO A 335 14.62 -19.78 5.19
CA PRO A 335 15.40 -19.69 6.42
C PRO A 335 16.90 -19.99 6.23
N ALA A 336 17.24 -20.85 5.25
CA ALA A 336 18.63 -21.14 4.91
C ALA A 336 19.32 -19.93 4.27
N ASP A 337 18.64 -19.24 3.35
CA ASP A 337 19.16 -17.98 2.77
C ASP A 337 19.40 -16.93 3.85
N LEU A 338 18.43 -16.78 4.77
CA LEU A 338 18.56 -15.87 5.90
C LEU A 338 19.73 -16.26 6.83
N ALA A 339 19.92 -17.55 7.11
CA ALA A 339 21.04 -18.01 7.92
C ALA A 339 22.40 -17.71 7.26
N ARG A 340 22.52 -17.92 5.94
CA ARG A 340 23.74 -17.59 5.18
C ARG A 340 23.99 -16.09 5.15
N ALA A 341 22.94 -15.29 4.95
CA ALA A 341 23.01 -13.82 4.98
C ALA A 341 23.38 -13.28 6.37
N VAL A 342 22.85 -13.88 7.44
CA VAL A 342 23.22 -13.53 8.83
C VAL A 342 24.69 -13.86 9.10
N ALA A 343 25.21 -14.98 8.60
CA ALA A 343 26.63 -15.30 8.71
C ALA A 343 27.50 -14.24 8.01
N ALA A 344 27.10 -13.79 6.82
CA ALA A 344 27.79 -12.74 6.07
C ALA A 344 27.72 -11.38 6.79
N TRP A 345 26.54 -11.05 7.34
CA TRP A 345 26.37 -9.83 8.14
C TRP A 345 27.22 -9.85 9.41
N ARG A 346 27.36 -10.99 10.07
CA ARG A 346 28.24 -11.11 11.25
C ARG A 346 29.72 -11.01 10.88
N GLN A 347 30.07 -11.42 9.66
CA GLN A 347 31.43 -11.35 9.16
C GLN A 347 31.86 -9.91 8.87
N GLY A 348 31.02 -9.08 8.23
CA GLY A 348 31.40 -7.69 7.92
C GLY A 348 30.24 -6.73 7.68
N GLY A 349 29.12 -6.92 8.38
CA GLY A 349 27.95 -6.05 8.33
C GLY A 349 27.31 -5.98 6.94
N LEU A 350 26.95 -4.77 6.53
CA LEU A 350 26.29 -4.54 5.24
C LEU A 350 27.20 -4.93 4.06
N GLU A 351 28.50 -4.62 4.13
CA GLU A 351 29.47 -4.99 3.08
C GLU A 351 29.62 -6.52 2.99
N GLY A 352 29.66 -7.23 4.12
CA GLY A 352 29.66 -8.69 4.13
C GLY A 352 28.44 -9.28 3.43
N LEU A 353 27.24 -8.72 3.66
CA LEU A 353 26.03 -9.12 2.94
C LEU A 353 26.13 -8.82 1.44
N SER A 354 26.60 -7.64 1.05
CA SER A 354 26.82 -7.31 -0.37
C SER A 354 27.80 -8.26 -1.05
N VAL A 355 28.88 -8.68 -0.38
CA VAL A 355 29.86 -9.65 -0.91
C VAL A 355 29.27 -11.06 -1.06
N LEU A 356 28.28 -11.41 -0.26
CA LEU A 356 27.54 -12.65 -0.43
C LEU A 356 26.66 -12.61 -1.69
N GLU A 357 25.97 -11.50 -1.93
CA GLU A 357 24.87 -11.41 -2.91
C GLU A 357 25.29 -10.86 -4.29
N GLU A 358 26.35 -10.04 -4.34
CA GLU A 358 26.74 -9.31 -5.54
C GLU A 358 28.12 -9.73 -6.05
N GLU A 359 28.17 -10.15 -7.32
CA GLU A 359 29.43 -10.31 -8.03
C GLU A 359 29.76 -9.04 -8.82
N TRP A 360 31.01 -8.62 -8.82
CA TRP A 360 31.47 -7.43 -9.56
C TRP A 360 32.88 -7.64 -10.14
N ASP A 361 33.27 -6.80 -11.09
CA ASP A 361 34.57 -6.88 -11.76
C ASP A 361 35.57 -5.85 -11.16
N PRO A 362 36.44 -6.27 -10.23
CA PRO A 362 37.45 -5.40 -9.65
C PRO A 362 38.62 -5.12 -10.60
N PRO A 363 39.39 -4.04 -10.37
CA PRO A 363 40.66 -3.84 -11.05
C PRO A 363 41.61 -5.02 -10.78
N ALA A 364 42.54 -5.30 -11.69
CA ALA A 364 43.44 -6.47 -11.59
C ALA A 364 44.42 -6.40 -10.39
N GLY A 365 44.78 -5.19 -9.95
CA GLY A 365 45.85 -4.97 -8.96
C GLY A 365 45.74 -5.76 -7.65
N PRO A 366 44.58 -5.80 -6.96
CA PRO A 366 44.37 -6.66 -5.79
C PRO A 366 44.64 -8.15 -6.06
N PHE A 367 44.25 -8.67 -7.23
CA PHE A 367 44.43 -10.09 -7.59
C PHE A 367 45.88 -10.41 -7.95
N ASP A 368 46.55 -9.48 -8.63
CA ASP A 368 47.98 -9.58 -8.98
C ASP A 368 48.87 -9.62 -7.73
N ARG A 369 48.43 -9.00 -6.62
CA ARG A 369 49.09 -9.11 -5.31
C ARG A 369 48.69 -10.39 -4.55
N ALA A 370 47.39 -10.71 -4.56
CA ALA A 370 46.84 -11.81 -3.78
C ALA A 370 47.37 -13.18 -4.24
N ARG A 371 47.33 -13.46 -5.54
CA ARG A 371 47.63 -14.81 -6.06
C ARG A 371 49.07 -15.26 -5.80
N PRO A 372 50.11 -14.44 -6.04
CA PRO A 372 51.48 -14.81 -5.71
C PRO A 372 51.69 -15.02 -4.20
N ALA A 373 51.05 -14.20 -3.35
CA ALA A 373 51.15 -14.32 -1.90
C ALA A 373 50.55 -15.64 -1.40
N LEU A 374 49.38 -16.02 -1.91
CA LEU A 374 48.72 -17.29 -1.58
C LEU A 374 49.51 -18.50 -2.10
N LEU A 375 50.12 -18.39 -3.29
CA LEU A 375 50.96 -19.43 -3.87
C LEU A 375 52.24 -19.67 -3.04
N ALA A 376 52.85 -18.59 -2.54
CA ALA A 376 54.08 -18.67 -1.73
C ALA A 376 53.88 -19.45 -0.41
N LEU A 377 52.65 -19.55 0.08
CA LEU A 377 52.28 -20.28 1.31
C LEU A 377 51.86 -21.74 1.05
N GLY A 378 51.98 -22.23 -0.19
CA GLY A 378 51.69 -23.62 -0.54
C GLY A 378 50.19 -23.94 -0.63
N HIS A 379 49.33 -22.92 -0.76
CA HIS A 379 47.90 -23.13 -1.02
C HIS A 379 47.64 -23.43 -2.51
N PRO A 380 46.64 -24.26 -2.86
CA PRO A 380 46.36 -24.66 -4.24
C PRO A 380 46.01 -23.47 -5.14
N GLU A 381 46.09 -23.68 -6.46
CA GLU A 381 45.84 -22.68 -7.50
C GLU A 381 44.45 -22.03 -7.38
N PHE A 382 44.37 -20.89 -6.69
CA PHE A 382 43.18 -20.07 -6.65
C PHE A 382 42.83 -19.57 -8.06
N ARG A 383 41.63 -19.91 -8.52
CA ARG A 383 41.12 -19.50 -9.82
C ARG A 383 40.36 -18.18 -9.69
N PRO A 384 40.78 -17.11 -10.37
CA PRO A 384 40.07 -15.84 -10.35
C PRO A 384 38.82 -15.90 -11.23
N ARG A 385 37.71 -15.35 -10.73
CA ARG A 385 36.50 -15.07 -11.49
C ARG A 385 35.79 -13.89 -10.84
N ARG A 386 35.61 -12.78 -11.57
CA ARG A 386 35.02 -11.54 -11.02
C ARG A 386 35.76 -11.14 -9.73
N ASN A 387 35.04 -10.89 -8.65
CA ASN A 387 35.58 -10.61 -7.33
C ASN A 387 35.95 -11.85 -6.50
N HIS A 388 35.94 -13.06 -7.07
CA HIS A 388 36.21 -14.31 -6.35
C HIS A 388 37.57 -14.92 -6.70
N LEU A 389 38.27 -15.42 -5.68
CA LEU A 389 39.39 -16.35 -5.77
C LEU A 389 38.94 -17.69 -5.20
N SER A 390 38.78 -18.70 -6.04
CA SER A 390 38.23 -20.00 -5.63
C SER A 390 39.28 -21.11 -5.63
N ALA A 391 39.32 -21.87 -4.55
CA ALA A 391 39.97 -23.18 -4.39
C ALA A 391 38.89 -24.27 -4.18
N PRO A 392 39.22 -25.58 -4.08
CA PRO A 392 38.22 -26.64 -4.02
C PRO A 392 37.21 -26.57 -2.87
N SER A 393 37.60 -26.02 -1.71
CA SER A 393 36.76 -25.94 -0.50
C SER A 393 36.84 -24.59 0.22
N VAL A 394 37.59 -23.64 -0.33
CA VAL A 394 37.77 -22.30 0.23
C VAL A 394 37.67 -21.27 -0.89
N GLN A 395 37.02 -20.15 -0.61
CA GLN A 395 36.89 -19.04 -1.53
C GLN A 395 37.13 -17.73 -0.78
N LEU A 396 37.93 -16.84 -1.38
CA LEU A 396 38.07 -15.47 -0.94
C LEU A 396 37.30 -14.57 -1.89
N ARG A 397 36.49 -13.66 -1.35
CA ARG A 397 35.73 -12.68 -2.13
C ARG A 397 36.16 -11.27 -1.79
N LEU A 398 36.44 -10.45 -2.80
CA LEU A 398 36.83 -9.06 -2.62
C LEU A 398 35.59 -8.16 -2.50
N GLY A 399 35.47 -7.46 -1.38
CA GLY A 399 34.48 -6.42 -1.14
C GLY A 399 34.85 -5.09 -1.81
N ARG A 400 33.84 -4.22 -1.95
CA ARG A 400 34.03 -2.86 -2.49
C ARG A 400 34.76 -1.95 -1.51
N ASP A 401 34.71 -2.31 -0.23
CA ASP A 401 35.52 -1.77 0.87
C ASP A 401 37.02 -2.12 0.77
N GLY A 402 37.41 -3.03 -0.12
CA GLY A 402 38.79 -3.47 -0.32
C GLY A 402 39.24 -4.61 0.61
N PHE A 403 38.32 -5.21 1.38
CA PHE A 403 38.60 -6.35 2.24
C PHE A 403 38.34 -7.68 1.52
N TRP A 404 39.10 -8.71 1.89
CA TRP A 404 38.88 -10.08 1.47
C TRP A 404 38.03 -10.81 2.52
N TYR A 405 36.92 -11.36 2.07
CA TYR A 405 35.95 -12.11 2.85
C TYR A 405 36.11 -13.60 2.60
N GLY A 406 36.18 -14.36 3.68
CA GLY A 406 36.38 -15.80 3.64
C GLY A 406 35.09 -16.61 3.52
N TYR A 407 35.11 -17.65 2.70
CA TYR A 407 34.02 -18.59 2.52
C TYR A 407 34.54 -20.03 2.47
N GLU A 408 33.79 -20.96 3.06
CA GLU A 408 34.06 -22.39 3.04
C GLU A 408 32.91 -23.16 2.37
N SER A 409 33.23 -24.27 1.71
CA SER A 409 32.23 -25.22 1.21
C SER A 409 32.78 -26.65 1.21
N ASP A 410 31.89 -27.64 1.19
CA ASP A 410 32.29 -29.02 0.94
C ASP A 410 32.90 -29.15 -0.47
N PRO A 411 33.97 -29.95 -0.65
CA PRO A 411 34.60 -30.13 -1.96
C PRO A 411 33.60 -30.53 -3.05
N GLY A 412 33.52 -29.72 -4.11
CA GLY A 412 32.62 -29.95 -5.26
C GLY A 412 31.16 -29.53 -5.04
N ARG A 413 30.83 -28.90 -3.91
CA ARG A 413 29.55 -28.22 -3.69
C ARG A 413 29.70 -26.72 -3.93
N ASP A 414 28.68 -26.12 -4.51
CA ASP A 414 28.59 -24.67 -4.72
C ASP A 414 27.77 -23.99 -3.60
N ASP A 415 27.87 -24.50 -2.38
CA ASP A 415 27.20 -23.96 -1.19
C ASP A 415 28.22 -23.29 -0.27
N TRP A 416 28.58 -22.05 -0.61
CA TRP A 416 29.60 -21.26 0.08
C TRP A 416 29.06 -20.58 1.33
N TRP A 417 29.68 -20.86 2.48
CA TRP A 417 29.31 -20.31 3.79
C TRP A 417 30.34 -19.30 4.30
N PRO A 418 29.92 -18.08 4.71
CA PRO A 418 30.81 -17.05 5.26
C PRO A 418 31.55 -17.51 6.52
N ARG A 419 32.87 -17.31 6.58
CA ARG A 419 33.75 -17.74 7.68
C ARG A 419 35.01 -16.88 7.80
N GLY A 420 35.55 -16.81 9.02
CA GLY A 420 36.75 -16.02 9.31
C GLY A 420 36.47 -14.51 9.33
N GLU A 421 37.45 -13.76 9.78
CA GLU A 421 37.43 -12.30 9.85
C GLU A 421 37.87 -11.69 8.51
N PRO A 422 37.18 -10.66 8.00
CA PRO A 422 37.63 -9.94 6.81
C PRO A 422 38.97 -9.25 7.03
N SER A 423 39.82 -9.25 6.00
CA SER A 423 41.13 -8.61 6.07
C SER A 423 41.50 -7.94 4.75
N PRO A 424 42.21 -6.80 4.76
CA PRO A 424 42.75 -6.21 3.52
C PRO A 424 43.87 -7.07 2.92
N ASP A 425 44.50 -7.93 3.74
CA ASP A 425 45.46 -8.94 3.30
C ASP A 425 44.75 -10.28 3.04
N PRO A 426 44.76 -10.80 1.80
CA PRO A 426 44.13 -12.07 1.43
C PRO A 426 44.74 -13.27 2.15
N VAL A 427 46.01 -13.21 2.57
CA VAL A 427 46.64 -14.28 3.35
C VAL A 427 46.03 -14.35 4.74
N ALA A 428 45.96 -13.22 5.44
CA ALA A 428 45.35 -13.17 6.77
C ALA A 428 43.86 -13.54 6.73
N ALA A 429 43.14 -13.16 5.67
CA ALA A 429 41.75 -13.60 5.47
C ALA A 429 41.67 -15.13 5.32
N LEU A 430 42.60 -15.76 4.59
CA LEU A 430 42.67 -17.20 4.44
C LEU A 430 43.04 -17.92 5.74
N ASP A 431 44.05 -17.42 6.46
CA ASP A 431 44.48 -18.00 7.74
C ASP A 431 43.35 -17.96 8.78
N SER A 432 42.56 -16.88 8.79
CA SER A 432 41.37 -16.77 9.65
C SER A 432 40.31 -17.85 9.37
N ILE A 433 40.12 -18.25 8.12
CA ILE A 433 39.23 -19.36 7.75
C ILE A 433 39.82 -20.71 8.21
N LEU A 434 41.14 -20.88 8.04
CA LEU A 434 41.85 -22.12 8.35
C LEU A 434 42.15 -22.29 9.85
N GLY A 435 41.90 -21.27 10.66
CA GLY A 435 42.16 -21.24 12.11
C GLY A 435 43.66 -21.27 12.43
N ARG A 436 44.49 -20.59 11.65
CA ARG A 436 45.95 -20.55 11.79
C ARG A 436 46.46 -19.21 12.31
#